data_AF-A0A2Z3YM57-F1
#
_entry.id   AF-A0A2Z3YM57-F1
#
_cell.length_a   1.000
_cell.length_b   1.000
_cell.length_c   1.000
_cell.angle_alpha   90.00
_cell.angle_beta   90.00
_cell.angle_gamma   90.00
#
_symmetry.space_group_name_H-M   'P 1'
#
loop_
_entity.id
_entity.type
_entity.pdbx_description
1 polymer ?
#
loop_
_entity_poly.entity_id
_entity_poly.type
_entity_poly.pdbx_seq_one_letter_code
_entity_poly.pdbx_strand_id
1 'polypeptide(L)' 'MTRLIAGGLWGLAVILLVAGNGLWIPHAVAGAAATAGALLSDRNRWWGLIPWIALVVLILIVWF' A
#
# COMPACT_ATOMS: atom_id res chain seq x y z
N MET A 1 10.86 4.63 6.76
CA MET A 1 10.73 3.74 5.58
C MET A 1 9.27 3.40 5.25
N THR A 2 8.42 3.15 6.23
CA THR A 2 6.96 2.90 6.06
C THR A 2 6.20 3.93 5.21
N ARG A 3 6.53 5.23 5.34
CA ARG A 3 5.92 6.30 4.52
C ARG A 3 6.29 6.23 3.04
N LEU A 4 7.49 5.72 2.71
CA LEU A 4 7.91 5.50 1.31
C LEU A 4 7.13 4.35 0.67
N ILE A 5 6.81 3.30 1.44
CA ILE A 5 5.99 2.17 0.98
C ILE A 5 4.57 2.65 0.66
N ALA A 6 3.96 3.42 1.57
CA ALA A 6 2.64 4.00 1.36
C ALA A 6 2.62 4.93 0.12
N GLY A 7 3.61 5.80 -0.02
CA GLY A 7 3.73 6.69 -1.19
C GLY A 7 3.95 5.92 -2.51
N GLY A 8 4.79 4.88 -2.49
CA GLY A 8 5.04 4.03 -3.67
C GLY A 8 3.80 3.26 -4.12
N LEU A 9 3.00 2.74 -3.17
CA LEU A 9 1.74 2.05 -3.47
C LEU A 9 0.71 2.99 -4.13
N TRP A 10 0.58 4.22 -3.62
CA TRP A 10 -0.28 5.23 -4.25
C TRP A 10 0.22 5.66 -5.62
N GLY A 11 1.53 5.84 -5.79
CA GLY A 11 2.14 6.17 -7.08
C GLY A 11 1.86 5.08 -8.13
N LEU A 12 2.06 3.82 -7.77
CA LEU A 12 1.74 2.68 -8.65
C LEU A 12 0.24 2.58 -8.95
N ALA A 13 -0.63 2.79 -7.96
CA ALA A 13 -2.07 2.78 -8.16
C ALA A 13 -2.51 3.83 -9.20
N VAL A 14 -1.97 5.05 -9.11
CA VAL A 14 -2.27 6.12 -10.07
C VAL A 14 -1.74 5.79 -11.47
N ILE A 15 -0.52 5.27 -11.58
CA ILE A 15 0.05 4.86 -12.88
C ILE A 15 -0.79 3.76 -13.52
N LEU A 16 -1.18 2.74 -12.76
CA LEU A 16 -2.02 1.64 -13.23
C LEU A 16 -3.42 2.11 -13.64
N LEU A 17 -3.98 3.07 -12.89
CA LEU A 17 -5.27 3.68 -13.21
C LEU A 17 -5.21 4.42 -14.56
N VAL A 18 -4.17 5.25 -14.75
CA VAL A 18 -3.93 5.96 -16.03
C VAL A 18 -3.70 4.98 -17.17
N ALA A 19 -3.05 3.85 -16.90
CA ALA A 19 -2.84 2.78 -17.86
C ALA A 19 -4.10 1.92 -18.14
N GLY A 20 -5.21 2.17 -17.47
CA GLY A 20 -6.46 1.39 -17.62
C GLY A 20 -6.37 -0.05 -17.09
N ASN A 21 -5.37 -0.37 -16.28
CA ASN A 21 -5.12 -1.72 -15.79
C ASN A 21 -5.86 -1.94 -14.46
N GLY A 22 -6.78 -2.91 -14.41
CA GLY A 22 -7.62 -3.22 -13.23
C GLY A 22 -6.85 -3.51 -11.93
N LEU A 23 -5.54 -3.78 -12.00
CA LEU A 23 -4.67 -3.88 -10.82
C LEU A 23 -4.57 -2.58 -10.03
N TRP A 24 -5.01 -1.43 -10.56
CA TRP A 24 -5.05 -0.17 -9.80
C TRP A 24 -5.89 -0.28 -8.52
N ILE A 25 -6.95 -1.08 -8.52
CA ILE A 25 -7.87 -1.24 -7.38
C ILE A 25 -7.15 -1.87 -6.18
N PRO A 26 -6.53 -3.06 -6.28
CA PRO A 26 -5.82 -3.65 -5.16
C PRO A 26 -4.64 -2.78 -4.69
N HIS A 27 -3.95 -2.09 -5.61
CA HIS A 27 -2.87 -1.16 -5.25
C HIS A 27 -3.38 0.06 -4.49
N ALA A 28 -4.54 0.61 -4.84
CA ALA A 28 -5.16 1.72 -4.13
C ALA A 28 -5.60 1.32 -2.71
N VAL A 29 -6.19 0.12 -2.55
CA VAL A 29 -6.60 -0.42 -1.25
C VAL A 29 -5.38 -0.68 -0.36
N ALA A 30 -4.34 -1.32 -0.90
CA ALA A 30 -3.08 -1.54 -0.19
C ALA A 30 -2.38 -0.23 0.18
N GLY A 31 -2.40 0.75 -0.72
CA GLY A 31 -1.92 2.11 -0.48
C GLY A 31 -2.66 2.76 0.69
N ALA A 32 -3.99 2.74 0.70
CA ALA A 32 -4.80 3.29 1.79
C ALA A 32 -4.49 2.61 3.14
N ALA A 33 -4.41 1.28 3.17
CA ALA A 33 -4.08 0.52 4.38
C ALA A 33 -2.66 0.83 4.89
N ALA A 34 -1.67 0.89 3.99
CA ALA A 34 -0.30 1.27 4.32
C ALA A 34 -0.20 2.71 4.82
N THR A 35 -1.00 3.63 4.27
CA THR A 35 -1.03 5.03 4.69
C THR A 35 -1.63 5.18 6.09
N ALA A 36 -2.75 4.50 6.35
CA ALA A 36 -3.38 4.47 7.67
C ALA A 36 -2.44 3.86 8.73
N GLY A 37 -1.81 2.73 8.41
CA GLY A 37 -0.81 2.10 9.27
C GLY A 37 0.41 3.00 9.53
N ALA A 38 0.91 3.69 8.50
CA ALA A 38 2.02 4.62 8.65
C ALA A 38 1.67 5.84 9.52
N LEU A 39 0.46 6.39 9.41
CA LEU A 39 0.01 7.52 10.25
C LEU A 39 -0.24 7.09 11.71
N LEU A 40 -0.73 5.86 11.92
CA LEU A 40 -0.95 5.30 13.26
C LEU A 40 0.36 4.82 13.91
N SER A 41 1.42 4.61 13.14
CA SER A 41 2.75 4.25 13.63
C SER A 41 3.39 5.31 14.52
N ASP A 42 2.99 6.57 14.40
CA ASP A 42 3.47 7.64 15.29
C ASP A 42 2.90 7.49 16.71
N ARG A 43 1.74 6.85 16.88
CA ARG A 43 1.12 6.62 18.20
C ARG A 43 1.55 5.30 18.84
N ASN A 44 1.80 4.28 18.04
CA ASN A 44 2.25 2.98 18.53
C ASN A 44 3.13 2.31 17.48
N ARG A 45 4.40 2.02 17.83
CA ARG A 45 5.42 1.47 16.91
C ARG A 45 5.00 0.19 16.21
N TRP A 46 4.08 -0.57 16.80
CA TRP A 46 3.53 -1.80 16.23
C TRP A 46 2.75 -1.56 14.92
N TRP A 47 2.17 -0.38 14.73
CA TRP A 47 1.46 -0.03 13.48
C TRP A 47 2.42 0.17 12.29
N GLY A 48 3.72 0.31 12.55
CA GLY A 48 4.75 0.32 11.51
C GLY A 48 4.89 -1.00 10.72
N LEU A 49 4.31 -2.10 11.22
CA LEU A 49 4.25 -3.38 10.49
C LEU A 49 3.15 -3.43 9.42
N ILE A 50 2.09 -2.65 9.57
CA ILE A 50 0.93 -2.68 8.65
C ILE A 50 1.30 -2.35 7.20
N PRO A 51 2.16 -1.37 6.91
CA PRO A 51 2.62 -1.11 5.54
C PRO A 51 3.35 -2.30 4.91
N TRP A 52 4.08 -3.07 5.71
CA TRP A 52 4.76 -4.28 5.26
C TRP A 52 3.77 -5.42 4.99
N ILE A 53 2.82 -5.62 5.89
CA ILE A 53 1.76 -6.63 5.71
C ILE A 53 0.94 -6.31 4.46
N ALA A 54 0.55 -5.05 4.26
CA ALA A 54 -0.19 -4.61 3.08
C ALA A 54 0.58 -4.88 1.79
N LEU A 55 1.90 -4.66 1.78
CA LEU A 55 2.75 -4.96 0.63
C LEU A 55 2.82 -6.47 0.33
N VAL A 56 3.00 -7.32 1.35
CA VAL A 56 3.05 -8.78 1.18
C VAL A 56 1.71 -9.31 0.67
N VAL A 57 0.60 -8.87 1.25
CA VAL A 57 -0.74 -9.28 0.83
C VAL A 57 -1.02 -8.83 -0.60
N LEU A 58 -0.63 -7.60 -0.98
CA LEU A 58 -0.78 -7.12 -2.35
C LEU A 58 0.01 -7.98 -3.33
N ILE A 59 1.26 -8.31 -3.01
CA ILE A 59 2.09 -9.19 -3.84
C ILE A 59 1.38 -10.52 -4.04
N LEU A 60 0.86 -11.13 -2.98
CA LEU A 60 0.14 -12.41 -3.07
C LEU A 60 -1.12 -12.31 -3.94
N ILE A 61 -1.89 -11.22 -3.85
CA ILE A 61 -3.11 -11.01 -4.64
C ILE A 61 -2.82 -10.75 -6.12
N VAL A 62 -1.74 -10.02 -6.41
CA VAL A 62 -1.40 -9.62 -7.78
C VAL A 62 -0.68 -10.72 -8.54
N TRP A 63 0.05 -11.60 -7.85
CA TRP A 63 0.82 -12.70 -8.46
C TRP A 63 0.06 -14.02 -8.62
N PHE A 64 -1.18 -14.12 -8.11
CA PHE A 64 -2.04 -15.29 -8.25
C PHE A 64 -3.32 -14.94 -9.01
#